data_AF-A0AAV2HJG4-F1
#
_entry.id   AF-A0AAV2HJG4-F1
#
_cell.length_a   1.000
_cell.length_b   1.000
_cell.length_c   1.000
_cell.angle_alpha   90.00
_cell.angle_beta   90.00
_cell.angle_gamma   90.00
#
_symmetry.space_group_name_H-M   'P 1'
#
loop_
_entity.id
_entity.type
_entity.pdbx_description
1 polymer ?
#
loop_
_entity_poly.entity_id
_entity_poly.type
_entity_poly.pdbx_seq_one_letter_code
_entity_poly.pdbx_strand_id
1 'polypeptide(L)'
;WIGANDSVKEGTWVWEDDGAVATELPGLWYPSEPSNKTLSEDCALIVSAQVFDEECDRHNRFICEEKGTITTPDLAASASTTKDPITTPDLAASATVDPICTSTSSVTVPVTTMMKCDAIFINVNVQMLLLLNLYAFSYLVI
;
A
#
# COMPACT_ATOMS: atom_id res chain seq x y z
N TRP A 1 -2.49 -4.79 -1.52
CA TRP A 1 -1.14 -4.55 -1.00
C TRP A 1 -1.17 -4.29 0.49
N ILE A 2 -0.21 -4.90 1.17
CA ILE A 2 0.31 -4.46 2.46
C ILE A 2 1.75 -3.99 2.23
N GLY A 3 2.30 -3.21 3.15
CA GLY A 3 3.63 -2.59 3.00
C GLY A 3 4.81 -3.55 3.19
N ALA A 4 4.72 -4.82 2.78
CA ALA A 4 5.84 -5.76 2.87
C ALA A 4 6.35 -6.19 1.50
N ASN A 5 7.67 -6.37 1.39
CA ASN A 5 8.35 -6.81 0.18
C ASN A 5 9.67 -7.53 0.49
N ASP A 6 10.20 -8.26 -0.48
CA ASP A 6 11.55 -8.84 -0.44
C ASP A 6 12.40 -8.50 -1.69
N SER A 7 12.03 -7.43 -2.40
CA SER A 7 12.65 -6.95 -3.65
C SER A 7 14.17 -6.72 -3.58
N VAL A 8 14.70 -6.42 -2.39
CA VAL A 8 16.14 -6.23 -2.15
C VAL A 8 16.86 -7.58 -2.04
N LYS A 9 16.19 -8.59 -1.44
CA LYS A 9 16.77 -9.91 -1.18
C LYS A 9 15.65 -10.94 -1.03
N GLU A 10 15.48 -11.73 -2.09
CA GLU A 10 14.59 -12.89 -2.16
C GLU A 10 14.55 -13.70 -0.86
N GLY A 11 13.33 -13.95 -0.37
CA GLY A 11 13.06 -14.72 0.84
C GLY A 11 13.30 -13.95 2.15
N THR A 12 13.73 -12.68 2.08
CA THR A 12 13.90 -11.80 3.25
C THR A 12 12.89 -10.66 3.19
N TRP A 13 11.70 -10.90 3.74
CA TRP A 13 10.61 -9.94 3.77
C TRP A 13 10.84 -8.82 4.80
N VAL A 14 10.66 -7.58 4.38
CA VAL A 14 10.80 -6.37 5.21
C VAL A 14 9.58 -5.46 5.06
N TRP A 15 9.33 -4.64 6.09
CA TRP A 15 8.30 -3.60 6.05
C TRP A 15 8.83 -2.31 5.42
N GLU A 16 8.02 -1.63 4.63
CA GLU A 16 8.35 -0.36 3.97
C GLU A 16 8.41 0.83 4.93
N ASP A 17 7.75 0.78 6.10
CA ASP A 17 7.77 1.92 7.05
C ASP A 17 9.18 2.16 7.62
N ASP A 18 9.83 1.08 8.07
CA ASP A 18 11.10 1.17 8.82
C ASP A 18 12.20 0.20 8.33
N GLY A 19 11.91 -0.65 7.34
CA GLY A 19 12.83 -1.67 6.84
C GLY A 19 13.01 -2.86 7.79
N ALA A 20 12.22 -2.98 8.86
CA ALA A 20 12.32 -4.09 9.79
C ALA A 20 11.92 -5.41 9.11
N VAL A 21 12.58 -6.50 9.50
CA VAL A 21 12.22 -7.85 9.04
C VAL A 21 10.79 -8.16 9.47
N ALA A 22 9.96 -8.60 8.53
CA ALA A 22 8.56 -8.86 8.73
C ALA A 22 8.33 -10.23 9.42
N THR A 23 8.74 -10.33 10.69
CA THR A 23 8.68 -11.58 11.48
C THR A 23 7.29 -12.14 11.70
N GLU A 24 6.25 -11.32 11.51
CA GLU A 24 4.84 -11.70 11.71
C GLU A 24 4.22 -12.34 10.46
N LEU A 25 4.79 -12.13 9.27
CA LEU A 25 4.23 -12.65 8.00
C LEU A 25 4.27 -14.18 7.84
N PRO A 26 5.31 -14.92 8.31
CA PRO A 26 5.40 -16.38 8.10
C PRO A 26 4.15 -17.18 8.50
N GLY A 27 3.38 -16.71 9.48
CA GLY A 27 2.14 -17.36 9.93
C GLY A 27 0.87 -16.98 9.15
N LEU A 28 0.97 -16.03 8.21
CA LEU A 28 -0.16 -15.44 7.49
C LEU A 28 -0.18 -15.80 6.00
N TRP A 29 0.91 -16.36 5.47
CA TRP A 29 0.97 -16.81 4.08
C TRP A 29 -0.12 -17.84 3.76
N TYR A 30 -0.68 -17.74 2.57
CA TYR A 30 -1.44 -18.84 1.99
C TYR A 30 -0.54 -20.08 1.89
N PRO A 31 -1.07 -21.30 2.08
CA PRO A 31 -0.27 -22.51 1.92
C PRO A 31 0.44 -22.52 0.55
N SER A 32 1.75 -22.73 0.55
CA SER A 32 2.65 -22.65 -0.62
C SER A 32 3.14 -21.26 -1.04
N GLU A 33 2.77 -20.20 -0.33
CA GLU A 33 3.37 -18.86 -0.49
C GLU A 33 4.43 -18.58 0.59
N PRO A 34 5.39 -17.67 0.34
CA PRO A 34 5.66 -17.03 -0.96
C PRO A 34 6.23 -18.05 -1.97
N SER A 35 5.77 -18.00 -3.22
CA SER A 35 6.11 -19.01 -4.25
C SER A 35 6.98 -18.49 -5.39
N ASN A 36 7.05 -17.19 -5.56
CA ASN A 36 7.75 -16.48 -6.62
C ASN A 36 7.52 -17.10 -8.01
N LYS A 37 6.24 -17.36 -8.35
CA LYS A 37 5.82 -18.07 -9.56
C LYS A 37 6.27 -17.40 -10.84
N THR A 38 6.35 -16.07 -10.85
CA THR A 38 6.75 -15.30 -12.03
C THR A 38 8.22 -14.91 -12.02
N LEU A 39 8.98 -15.28 -10.97
CA LEU A 39 10.36 -14.85 -10.71
C LEU A 39 10.52 -13.33 -10.48
N SER A 40 9.41 -12.65 -10.15
CA SER A 40 9.33 -11.22 -9.88
C SER A 40 8.20 -10.86 -8.91
N GLU A 41 7.77 -11.81 -8.07
CA GLU A 41 6.69 -11.59 -7.11
C GLU A 41 7.26 -11.07 -5.79
N ASP A 42 7.69 -9.80 -5.78
CA ASP A 42 8.43 -9.28 -4.62
C ASP A 42 7.55 -8.52 -3.62
N CYS A 43 6.23 -8.43 -3.85
CA CYS A 43 5.31 -7.59 -3.07
C CYS A 43 4.19 -8.39 -2.40
N ALA A 44 3.84 -8.05 -1.16
CA ALA A 44 2.83 -8.78 -0.39
C ALA A 44 1.39 -8.28 -0.61
N LEU A 45 0.51 -9.17 -1.04
CA LEU A 45 -0.91 -8.95 -1.24
C LEU A 45 -1.74 -9.77 -0.26
N ILE A 46 -2.74 -9.15 0.39
CA ILE A 46 -3.74 -9.87 1.17
C ILE A 46 -4.95 -10.21 0.29
N VAL A 47 -5.31 -11.50 0.25
CA VAL A 47 -6.54 -12.01 -0.36
C VAL A 47 -7.23 -12.92 0.65
N SER A 48 -8.48 -12.63 0.99
CA SER A 48 -9.29 -13.44 1.92
C SER A 48 -8.56 -13.80 3.23
N ALA A 49 -7.96 -12.78 3.86
CA ALA A 49 -7.19 -12.87 5.12
C ALA A 49 -5.91 -13.74 5.07
N GLN A 50 -5.43 -14.08 3.87
CA GLN A 50 -4.16 -14.76 3.66
C GLN A 50 -3.24 -13.89 2.81
N VAL A 51 -1.94 -14.03 3.00
CA VAL A 51 -0.92 -13.27 2.28
C VAL A 51 -0.39 -14.09 1.10
N PHE A 52 -0.18 -13.42 -0.02
CA PHE A 52 0.43 -13.92 -1.24
C PHE A 52 1.54 -12.97 -1.64
N ASP A 53 2.61 -13.48 -2.21
CA ASP A 53 3.54 -12.69 -3.00
C ASP A 53 2.96 -12.48 -4.40
N GLU A 54 3.18 -11.31 -4.98
CA GLU A 54 2.62 -10.92 -6.26
C GLU A 54 3.54 -9.89 -6.94
N GLU A 55 3.44 -9.79 -8.27
CA GLU A 55 4.17 -8.81 -9.06
C GLU A 55 3.84 -7.38 -8.59
N CYS A 56 4.87 -6.65 -8.18
CA CYS A 56 4.78 -5.30 -7.64
C CYS A 56 4.04 -4.29 -8.54
N ASP A 57 4.15 -4.43 -9.87
CA ASP A 57 3.54 -3.52 -10.86
C ASP A 57 2.01 -3.72 -11.05
N ARG A 58 1.41 -4.69 -10.34
CA ARG A 58 -0.03 -4.95 -10.41
C ARG A 58 -0.83 -3.82 -9.75
N HIS A 59 -1.93 -3.45 -10.41
CA HIS A 59 -2.82 -2.38 -9.95
C HIS A 59 -3.85 -2.90 -8.92
N ASN A 60 -3.38 -3.26 -7.73
CA ASN A 60 -4.21 -3.73 -6.62
C ASN A 60 -4.54 -2.60 -5.64
N ARG A 61 -5.65 -2.77 -4.90
CA ARG A 61 -5.98 -1.88 -3.76
C ARG A 61 -5.00 -2.12 -2.61
N PHE A 62 -4.83 -1.12 -1.75
CA PHE A 62 -3.87 -1.16 -0.65
C PHE A 62 -4.49 -0.69 0.67
N ILE A 63 -3.83 -1.04 1.77
CA ILE A 63 -4.17 -0.61 3.13
C ILE A 63 -3.03 0.29 3.61
N CYS A 64 -3.38 1.47 4.12
CA CYS A 64 -2.42 2.40 4.73
C CYS A 64 -2.39 2.22 6.24
N GLU A 65 -1.21 2.42 6.83
CA GLU A 65 -1.04 2.63 8.25
C GLU A 65 -0.54 4.06 8.49
N GLU A 66 -1.12 4.73 9.49
CA GLU A 66 -0.67 6.04 9.93
C GLU A 66 -0.51 6.03 11.45
N LYS A 67 0.59 6.61 11.93
CA LYS A 67 0.83 6.75 13.37
C LYS A 67 -0.16 7.77 13.92
N GLY A 68 -1.10 7.30 14.74
CA GLY A 68 -2.01 8.19 15.45
C GLY A 68 -1.24 9.11 16.39
N THR A 69 -1.26 10.42 16.12
CA THR A 69 -0.77 11.40 17.09
C THR A 69 -1.86 11.58 18.14
N ILE A 70 -1.69 10.95 19.30
CA ILE A 70 -2.55 11.23 20.44
C ILE A 70 -2.26 12.66 20.89
N THR A 71 -3.10 13.59 20.49
CA THR A 71 -3.04 14.94 21.04
C THR A 71 -3.54 14.88 22.47
N THR A 72 -2.94 15.68 23.35
CA THR A 72 -3.28 15.77 24.79
C THR A 72 -4.79 15.87 25.12
N PRO A 73 -5.67 16.43 24.26
CA PRO A 73 -7.12 16.36 24.43
C PRO A 73 -7.72 14.94 24.39
N ASP A 74 -7.19 14.02 23.58
CA ASP A 74 -7.74 12.66 23.40
C ASP A 74 -7.47 11.75 24.61
N LEU A 75 -6.35 11.94 25.31
CA LEU A 75 -6.08 11.24 26.56
C LEU A 75 -7.01 11.71 27.68
N ALA A 76 -7.41 12.99 27.67
CA ALA A 76 -8.36 13.53 28.63
C ALA A 76 -9.79 13.03 28.35
N ALA A 77 -10.15 12.80 27.08
CA ALA A 77 -11.41 12.19 26.71
C ALA A 77 -11.46 10.68 27.03
N SER A 78 -10.35 9.94 26.83
CA SER A 78 -10.28 8.51 27.15
C SER A 78 -10.25 8.20 28.65
N ALA A 79 -9.86 9.17 29.50
CA ALA A 79 -9.84 9.00 30.96
C ALA A 79 -11.20 9.29 31.65
N SER A 80 -12.22 9.72 30.90
CA SER A 80 -13.55 10.00 31.46
C SER A 80 -14.53 8.86 31.18
N THR A 81 -14.38 7.75 31.91
CA THR A 81 -15.41 6.73 32.09
C THR A 81 -15.82 6.66 33.56
N THR A 82 -16.39 7.74 34.09
CA THR A 82 -17.45 7.58 35.07
C THR A 82 -18.71 7.21 34.31
N LYS A 83 -19.18 6.00 34.56
CA LYS A 83 -20.48 5.43 34.19
C LYS A 83 -21.60 6.45 34.43
N ASP A 84 -21.93 7.25 33.43
CA ASP A 84 -23.21 7.95 33.39
C ASP A 84 -24.32 6.92 33.08
N PRO A 85 -25.42 6.90 33.85
CA PRO A 85 -26.53 6.00 33.58
C PRO A 85 -27.12 6.26 32.19
N ILE A 86 -27.13 5.21 31.38
CA ILE A 86 -27.84 5.14 30.11
C ILE A 86 -29.28 5.62 30.32
N THR A 87 -29.58 6.80 29.77
CA THR A 87 -30.94 7.20 29.41
C THR A 87 -30.91 7.53 27.92
N THR A 88 -31.25 6.53 27.11
CA THR A 88 -31.64 6.70 25.70
C THR A 88 -33.05 7.30 25.60
N PRO A 89 -33.53 7.76 24.44
CA PRO A 89 -32.84 7.90 23.14
C PRO A 89 -32.96 9.32 22.56
N ASP A 90 -31.98 9.76 21.77
CA ASP A 90 -32.34 10.63 20.65
C ASP A 90 -31.54 10.29 19.39
N LEU A 91 -32.33 10.26 18.33
CA LEU A 91 -32.09 9.83 16.98
C LEU A 91 -31.84 11.12 16.19
N ALA A 92 -30.58 11.46 15.94
CA ALA A 92 -30.27 12.50 14.97
C ALA A 92 -29.02 12.12 14.18
N ALA A 93 -29.28 11.43 13.07
CA ALA A 93 -28.37 11.39 11.95
C ALA A 93 -28.13 12.82 11.46
N SER A 94 -26.87 13.27 11.47
CA SER A 94 -26.45 14.41 10.67
C SER A 94 -25.11 14.06 10.03
N ALA A 95 -25.21 13.56 8.80
CA ALA A 95 -24.13 13.47 7.86
C ALA A 95 -23.76 14.89 7.42
N THR A 96 -22.58 15.35 7.78
CA THR A 96 -21.87 16.40 7.03
C THR A 96 -20.48 15.88 6.73
N VAL A 97 -20.32 15.53 5.46
CA VAL A 97 -19.05 15.38 4.74
C VAL A 97 -18.20 16.60 5.04
N ASP A 98 -16.93 16.40 5.40
CA ASP A 98 -15.93 17.47 5.28
C ASP A 98 -14.66 16.98 4.56
N PRO A 99 -14.04 17.87 3.76
CA PRO A 99 -13.15 17.51 2.67
C PRO A 99 -11.73 17.97 2.98
N ILE A 100 -10.85 17.09 3.46
CA ILE A 100 -9.44 17.45 3.63
C ILE A 100 -8.56 16.27 3.23
N CYS A 101 -8.27 16.18 1.93
CA CYS A 101 -7.04 15.57 1.41
C CYS A 101 -6.31 16.64 0.62
N THR A 102 -5.77 17.62 1.32
CA THR A 102 -4.83 18.59 0.76
C THR A 102 -3.77 18.94 1.81
N SER A 103 -2.65 18.23 1.77
CA SER A 103 -1.38 18.76 2.25
C SER A 103 -0.28 18.38 1.25
N THR A 104 0.00 19.33 0.37
CA THR A 104 1.24 19.42 -0.40
C THR A 104 2.42 19.54 0.56
N SER A 105 3.43 18.69 0.44
CA SER A 105 4.79 18.97 0.92
C SER A 105 5.81 18.23 0.08
N SER A 106 6.53 19.01 -0.73
CA SER A 106 7.65 18.62 -1.57
C SER A 106 8.87 18.25 -0.73
N VAL A 107 9.28 16.98 -0.76
CA VAL A 107 10.61 16.53 -0.33
C VAL A 107 11.19 15.64 -1.44
N THR A 108 12.19 16.15 -2.16
CA THR A 108 12.93 15.39 -3.17
C THR A 108 13.95 14.48 -2.48
N VAL A 109 13.71 13.17 -2.50
CA VAL A 109 14.72 12.12 -2.25
C VAL A 109 14.64 11.09 -3.37
N PRO A 110 15.76 10.75 -4.04
CA PRO A 110 15.78 9.74 -5.07
C PRO A 110 16.02 8.36 -4.43
N VAL A 111 14.95 7.63 -4.14
CA VAL A 111 14.98 6.18 -3.98
C VAL A 111 13.71 5.65 -4.67
N THR A 112 13.92 4.66 -5.53
CA THR A 112 12.95 3.97 -6.38
C THR A 112 11.61 3.73 -5.66
N THR A 113 10.59 4.40 -6.17
CA THR A 113 9.20 4.44 -5.71
C THR A 113 8.53 3.06 -5.74
N MET A 114 8.10 2.58 -4.57
CA MET A 114 6.80 1.95 -4.43
C MET A 114 6.26 2.14 -2.99
N MET A 115 4.96 2.48 -2.89
CA MET A 115 4.17 2.68 -1.66
C MET A 115 4.56 3.84 -0.73
N LYS A 116 4.96 4.98 -1.27
CA LYS A 116 4.64 6.27 -0.62
C LYS A 116 3.30 6.77 -1.13
N CYS A 117 2.47 7.32 -0.24
CA CYS A 117 1.19 7.97 -0.55
C CYS A 117 1.34 9.26 -1.39
N ASP A 118 2.19 9.26 -2.42
CA ASP A 118 2.31 10.36 -3.36
C ASP A 118 1.60 9.99 -4.66
N ALA A 119 0.80 10.96 -5.13
CA ALA A 119 -0.23 10.85 -6.12
C ALA A 119 0.18 10.17 -7.44
N ILE A 120 -0.80 9.47 -8.02
CA ILE A 120 -0.88 9.04 -9.41
C ILE A 120 -0.54 10.22 -10.34
N PHE A 121 0.67 10.23 -10.89
CA PHE A 121 0.96 10.87 -12.17
C PHE A 121 1.24 9.77 -13.18
N ILE A 122 0.20 9.37 -13.90
CA ILE A 122 0.35 8.62 -15.14
C ILE A 122 1.01 9.58 -16.14
N ASN A 123 2.33 9.64 -16.17
CA ASN A 123 3.04 10.06 -17.37
C ASN A 123 3.30 8.78 -18.17
N VAL A 124 2.28 8.33 -18.91
CA VAL A 124 2.48 7.40 -20.02
C VAL A 124 3.40 8.11 -21.00
N ASN A 125 4.69 7.85 -20.90
CA ASN A 125 5.67 8.37 -21.83
C ASN A 125 5.47 7.67 -23.18
N VAL A 126 4.82 8.38 -24.09
CA VAL A 126 4.47 7.97 -25.47
C VAL A 126 5.71 7.68 -26.34
N GLN A 127 6.94 7.71 -25.81
CA GLN A 127 8.15 7.39 -26.56
C GLN A 127 8.50 5.90 -26.70
N MET A 128 7.95 4.98 -25.89
CA MET A 128 8.35 3.57 -25.95
C MET A 128 7.49 2.69 -26.91
N LEU A 129 6.46 3.26 -27.54
CA LEU A 129 5.61 2.56 -28.52
C LEU A 129 6.09 2.72 -29.97
N LEU A 130 7.15 3.49 -30.24
CA LEU A 130 7.70 3.67 -31.59
C LEU A 130 8.86 2.73 -31.93
N LEU A 131 9.43 2.00 -30.97
CA LEU A 131 10.56 1.09 -31.23
C LEU A 131 10.17 -0.34 -31.60
N LEU A 132 8.90 -0.73 -31.44
CA LEU A 132 8.38 -2.02 -31.89
C LEU A 132 7.89 -2.01 -33.36
N ASN A 133 7.76 -0.84 -33.99
CA ASN A 133 7.36 -0.72 -35.40
C ASN A 133 8.54 -0.69 -36.40
N LEU A 134 9.79 -0.75 -35.94
CA LEU A 134 10.98 -0.87 -36.81
C LEU A 134 11.59 -2.28 -36.83
N TYR A 135 11.20 -3.16 -35.90
CA TYR A 135 11.57 -4.59 -35.93
C TYR A 135 10.66 -5.44 -36.82
N ALA A 136 9.44 -4.96 -37.13
CA ALA A 136 8.46 -5.69 -37.94
C ALA A 136 8.60 -5.48 -39.47
N PHE A 137 9.37 -4.48 -39.92
CA PHE A 137 9.60 -4.26 -41.37
C PHE A 137 10.84 -4.98 -41.93
N SER A 138 11.66 -5.60 -41.08
CA SER A 138 12.86 -6.33 -41.50
C SER A 138 12.60 -7.81 -41.85
N TYR A 139 11.40 -8.32 -41.59
CA TYR A 139 11.03 -9.74 -41.81
C TYR A 139 10.01 -9.95 -42.95
N LEU A 140 9.69 -8.91 -43.72
CA LEU A 140 8.77 -9.01 -44.87
C LEU A 140 9.43 -8.56 -46.19
N VAL A 141 10.70 -8.92 -46.39
CA VAL A 141 11.35 -8.98 -47.71
C VAL A 141 12.31 -10.17 -47.73
N ILE A 142 11.77 -11.39 -47.84
CA ILE A 142 12.29 -12.49 -48.67
C ILE A 142 11.08 -13.23 -49.23
#